data_AF-A0A2V9LEJ2-F1
#
_entry.id   AF-A0A2V9LEJ2-F1
#
_cell.length_a   1.000
_cell.length_b   1.000
_cell.length_c   1.000
_cell.angle_alpha   90.00
_cell.angle_beta   90.00
_cell.angle_gamma   90.00
#
_symmetry.space_group_name_H-M   'P 1'
#
loop_
_entity.id
_entity.type
_entity.pdbx_description
1 polymer ?
#
loop_
_entity_poly.entity_id
_entity_poly.type
_entity_poly.pdbx_seq_one_letter_code
_entity_poly.pdbx_strand_id
1 'polypeptide(L)' 'MKLHDKEAILAELQRGQAALLHALKDVPEDGAGRAPGPGKWSILECVEHLAVAEEY' A
#
# COMPACT_ATOMS: atom_id res chain seq x y z
N MET A 1 7.08 8.42 23.02
CA MET A 1 5.76 7.99 22.50
C MET A 1 5.01 7.35 23.65
N LYS A 2 3.80 7.81 23.99
CA LYS A 2 3.01 7.16 25.06
C LYS A 2 2.46 5.83 24.50
N LEU A 3 2.18 4.86 25.37
CA LEU A 3 1.71 3.52 24.96
C LEU A 3 0.46 3.60 24.05
N HIS A 4 -0.49 4.47 24.43
CA HIS A 4 -1.71 4.76 23.67
C HIS A 4 -1.43 5.33 22.27
N ASP A 5 -0.39 6.15 22.11
CA ASP A 5 -0.01 6.71 20.81
C ASP A 5 0.51 5.59 19.89
N LYS A 6 1.30 4.66 20.46
CA LYS A 6 1.82 3.50 19.72
C LYS A 6 0.68 2.60 19.22
N GLU A 7 -0.26 2.27 20.10
CA GLU A 7 -1.40 1.42 19.77
C GLU A 7 -2.29 2.05 18.70
N ALA A 8 -2.55 3.36 18.79
CA ALA A 8 -3.29 4.09 17.77
C ALA A 8 -2.60 4.06 16.41
N ILE A 9 -1.27 4.29 16.36
CA ILE A 9 -0.48 4.24 15.13
C ILE A 9 -0.53 2.83 14.51
N LEU A 10 -0.33 1.77 15.31
CA LEU A 10 -0.40 0.40 14.82
C LEU A 10 -1.79 0.06 14.27
N ALA A 11 -2.84 0.53 14.93
CA ALA A 11 -4.21 0.32 14.46
C ALA A 11 -4.49 1.04 13.12
N GLU A 12 -3.93 2.24 12.91
CA GLU A 12 -4.03 2.93 11.61
C GLU A 12 -3.24 2.21 10.52
N LEU A 13 -2.06 1.70 10.81
CA LEU A 13 -1.26 0.92 9.84
C LEU A 13 -2.02 -0.34 9.40
N GLN A 14 -2.61 -1.07 10.34
CA GLN A 14 -3.44 -2.24 10.03
C GLN A 14 -4.67 -1.88 9.19
N ARG A 15 -5.34 -0.76 9.52
CA ARG A 15 -6.48 -0.26 8.70
C ARG A 15 -6.04 0.09 7.29
N GLY A 16 -4.90 0.76 7.14
CA GLY A 16 -4.33 1.15 5.85
C GLY A 16 -4.01 -0.07 4.98
N GLN A 17 -3.35 -1.08 5.55
CA GLN A 17 -3.04 -2.33 4.86
C GLN A 17 -4.32 -3.03 4.36
N ALA A 18 -5.33 -3.17 5.22
CA ALA A 18 -6.60 -3.79 4.84
C ALA A 18 -7.33 -3.01 3.73
N ALA A 19 -7.34 -1.67 3.81
CA ALA A 19 -7.94 -0.83 2.79
C ALA A 19 -7.21 -0.94 1.44
N LEU A 20 -5.87 -1.00 1.45
CA LEU A 20 -5.07 -1.16 0.25
C LEU A 20 -5.34 -2.53 -0.41
N LEU A 21 -5.30 -3.62 0.36
CA LEU A 21 -5.61 -4.96 -0.16
C LEU A 21 -7.03 -5.02 -0.75
N HIS A 22 -7.99 -4.37 -0.12
CA HIS A 22 -9.35 -4.27 -0.64
C HIS A 22 -9.40 -3.52 -1.98
N ALA A 23 -8.71 -2.39 -2.10
CA ALA A 23 -8.66 -1.60 -3.33
C ALA A 23 -8.01 -2.35 -4.50
N LEU A 24 -7.07 -3.26 -4.22
CA LEU A 24 -6.33 -4.02 -5.22
C LEU A 24 -7.01 -5.34 -5.64
N LYS A 25 -8.03 -5.79 -4.90
CA LYS A 25 -8.60 -7.14 -5.00
C LYS A 25 -8.96 -7.58 -6.42
N ASP A 26 -9.55 -6.69 -7.20
CA ASP A 26 -10.09 -6.99 -8.54
C ASP A 26 -9.25 -6.35 -9.66
N VAL A 27 -8.03 -5.86 -9.35
CA VAL A 27 -7.10 -5.31 -10.34
C VAL A 27 -6.45 -6.47 -11.09
N PRO A 28 -6.63 -6.58 -12.42
CA PRO A 28 -5.98 -7.63 -13.19
C PRO A 28 -4.49 -7.34 -13.36
N GLU A 29 -3.66 -8.39 -13.44
CA GLU A 29 -2.19 -8.28 -13.51
C GLU A 29 -1.71 -7.44 -14.70
N ASP A 30 -2.37 -7.56 -15.85
CA ASP A 30 -2.06 -6.79 -17.07
C ASP A 30 -2.33 -5.28 -16.90
N GLY A 31 -3.32 -4.92 -16.07
CA GLY A 31 -3.63 -3.56 -15.68
C GLY A 31 -2.70 -3.03 -14.58
N ALA A 32 -2.23 -3.89 -13.69
CA ALA A 32 -1.42 -3.50 -12.53
C ALA A 32 -0.07 -2.88 -12.93
N GLY A 33 0.57 -3.41 -13.97
CA GLY A 33 1.86 -2.91 -14.48
C GLY A 33 1.75 -1.69 -15.42
N ARG A 34 0.54 -1.23 -15.75
CA ARG A 34 0.37 -0.11 -16.68
C ARG A 34 0.58 1.22 -15.98
N ALA A 35 1.59 1.97 -16.42
CA ALA A 35 1.71 3.39 -16.05
C ALA A 35 0.58 4.22 -16.68
N PRO A 36 -0.10 5.09 -15.90
CA PRO A 36 -1.22 5.89 -16.42
C PRO A 36 -0.77 7.08 -17.29
N GLY A 37 0.51 7.44 -17.26
CA GLY A 37 1.09 8.49 -18.09
C GLY A 37 2.56 8.77 -17.73
N PRO A 38 3.24 9.66 -18.49
CA PRO A 38 4.64 9.99 -18.23
C PRO A 38 4.87 10.50 -16.81
N GLY A 39 5.86 9.95 -16.11
CA GLY A 39 6.23 10.34 -14.75
C GLY A 39 5.24 9.89 -13.66
N LYS A 40 4.31 9.00 -13.98
CA LYS A 40 3.40 8.37 -13.00
C LYS A 40 3.78 6.91 -12.79
N TRP A 41 3.59 6.43 -11.58
CA TRP A 41 3.78 5.02 -11.25
C TRP A 41 2.53 4.23 -11.61
N SER A 42 2.76 3.00 -12.06
CA SER A 42 1.79 1.93 -12.12
C SER A 42 1.37 1.48 -10.71
N ILE A 43 0.30 0.70 -10.65
CA ILE A 43 -0.17 0.13 -9.38
C ILE A 43 0.91 -0.81 -8.81
N LEU A 44 1.56 -1.60 -9.66
CA LEU A 44 2.61 -2.52 -9.25
C LEU A 44 3.81 -1.80 -8.64
N GLU A 45 4.32 -0.75 -9.29
CA GLU A 45 5.43 0.05 -8.76
C GLU A 45 5.08 0.69 -7.41
N CYS A 46 3.83 1.12 -7.20
CA CYS A 46 3.38 1.65 -5.92
C CYS A 46 3.43 0.58 -4.82
N VAL A 47 2.98 -0.64 -5.12
CA VAL A 47 2.96 -1.76 -4.15
C VAL A 47 4.36 -2.26 -3.85
N GLU A 48 5.24 -2.38 -4.86
CA GLU A 48 6.65 -2.76 -4.68
C GLU A 48 7.36 -1.78 -3.74
N HIS A 49 7.14 -0.47 -3.91
CA HIS A 49 7.73 0.53 -3.04
C HIS A 49 7.26 0.39 -1.58
N LEU A 50 5.98 0.05 -1.37
CA LEU A 50 5.45 -0.19 -0.03
C LEU A 50 5.99 -1.50 0.57
N ALA A 51 6.05 -2.57 -0.22
CA ALA A 51 6.55 -3.87 0.22
C ALA A 51 8.01 -3.81 0.68
N VAL A 52 8.86 -3.05 -0.03
CA VAL A 52 10.25 -2.78 0.38
C VAL A 52 10.31 -2.05 1.72
N ALA A 53 9.33 -1.20 2.03
CA ALA A 53 9.27 -0.45 3.28
C ALA A 53 8.67 -1.26 4.46
N GLU A 54 7.93 -2.34 4.18
CA GLU A 54 7.28 -3.17 5.21
C GLU A 54 8.17 -4.33 5.73
N GLU A 55 9.35 -4.59 5.14
CA GLU A 55 10.36 -5.51 5.70
C GLU A 55 11.10 -4.90 6.91
N TYR A 56 10.41 -4.61 8.02
CA TYR A 56 11.04 -4.18 9.28
C TYR A 56 10.34 -4.70 10.54
#